data_AF-A0AAU4B4U9-F1
#
_entry.id   AF-A0AAU4B4U9-F1
#
_cell.length_a   1.000
_cell.length_b   1.000
_cell.length_c   1.000
_cell.angle_alpha   90.00
_cell.angle_beta   90.00
_cell.angle_gamma   90.00
#
_symmetry.space_group_name_H-M   'P 1'
#
loop_
_entity.id
_entity.type
_entity.pdbx_description
1 polymer ?
#
loop_
_entity_poly.entity_id
_entity_poly.type
_entity_poly.pdbx_seq_one_letter_code
_entity_poly.pdbx_strand_id
1 'polypeptide(L)'
;MVANTRTAARRTQAARKPRPAPAPVVDDEVEYEPVRLTSKPEVEEERVVLFYVDDVEYSIPKKIGRNYGLRYLRTARRQGEALASQELLEVLIGEDGYQALMDCDGLEDEDLDRIMEQLRDGALGAVEEEPGKGRRGR
;
A
#
# COMPACT_ATOMS: atom_id res chain seq x y z
N MET A 1 -29.17 12.98 -77.36
CA MET A 1 -28.03 12.04 -77.26
C MET A 1 -26.74 12.82 -77.36
N VAL A 2 -26.06 13.08 -76.25
CA VAL A 2 -24.64 13.49 -76.24
C VAL A 2 -24.01 12.84 -75.01
N ALA A 3 -23.08 11.92 -75.25
CA ALA A 3 -22.35 11.18 -74.25
C ALA A 3 -21.27 12.08 -73.60
N ASN A 4 -21.08 11.96 -72.30
CA ASN A 4 -19.92 12.54 -71.62
C ASN A 4 -19.27 11.48 -70.73
N THR A 5 -18.38 10.70 -71.34
CA THR A 5 -17.42 9.83 -70.63
C THR A 5 -16.29 10.69 -70.10
N ARG A 6 -16.26 10.94 -68.79
CA ARG A 6 -15.07 11.45 -68.10
C ARG A 6 -14.42 10.33 -67.30
N THR A 7 -13.40 9.80 -67.94
CA THR A 7 -12.34 8.92 -67.47
C THR A 7 -11.77 9.39 -66.12
N ALA A 8 -11.75 8.48 -65.16
CA ALA A 8 -11.15 8.68 -63.84
C ALA A 8 -9.62 8.75 -63.96
N ALA A 9 -9.03 9.88 -63.56
CA ALA A 9 -7.59 10.02 -63.42
C ALA A 9 -7.14 9.47 -62.05
N ARG A 10 -6.54 8.29 -62.07
CA ARG A 10 -5.94 7.61 -60.92
C ARG A 10 -4.71 8.39 -60.46
N ARG A 11 -4.82 9.12 -59.35
CA ARG A 11 -3.74 9.89 -58.74
C ARG A 11 -2.79 8.91 -58.02
N THR A 12 -1.64 8.62 -58.62
CA THR A 12 -0.54 7.87 -58.00
C THR A 12 0.03 8.69 -56.83
N GLN A 13 -0.21 8.23 -55.60
CA GLN A 13 0.46 8.77 -54.41
C GLN A 13 1.93 8.36 -54.45
N ALA A 14 2.81 9.36 -54.55
CA ALA A 14 4.24 9.16 -54.35
C ALA A 14 4.49 8.70 -52.90
N ALA A 15 5.20 7.59 -52.74
CA ALA A 15 5.56 7.03 -51.45
C ALA A 15 6.41 8.03 -50.64
N ARG A 16 5.89 8.47 -49.49
CA ARG A 16 6.66 9.26 -48.53
C ARG A 16 7.68 8.34 -47.86
N LYS A 17 8.97 8.69 -47.98
CA LYS A 17 10.06 8.04 -47.22
C LYS A 17 9.74 8.15 -45.72
N PRO A 18 9.86 7.05 -44.94
CA PRO A 18 9.64 7.10 -43.50
C PRO A 18 10.67 8.01 -42.84
N ARG A 19 10.19 8.93 -42.00
CA ARG A 19 11.04 9.75 -41.14
C ARG A 19 11.66 8.82 -40.09
N PRO A 20 12.98 8.87 -39.84
CA PRO A 20 13.58 8.08 -38.78
C PRO A 20 12.89 8.39 -37.46
N ALA A 21 12.60 7.34 -36.69
CA ALA A 21 12.03 7.49 -35.35
C ALA A 21 12.97 8.39 -34.51
N PRO A 22 12.42 9.31 -33.69
CA PRO A 22 13.24 10.03 -32.73
C PRO A 22 13.98 9.01 -31.85
N ALA A 23 15.27 9.24 -31.64
CA ALA A 23 16.07 8.40 -30.75
C ALA A 23 15.40 8.34 -29.36
N PRO A 24 15.47 7.19 -28.67
CA PRO A 24 15.02 7.12 -27.28
C PRO A 24 15.77 8.19 -26.50
N VAL A 25 15.03 9.07 -25.84
CA VAL A 25 15.57 9.98 -24.84
C VAL A 25 15.98 9.07 -23.69
N VAL A 26 17.28 8.78 -23.59
CA VAL A 26 17.84 8.15 -22.40
C VAL A 26 17.93 9.31 -21.41
N ASP A 27 16.94 9.38 -20.50
CA ASP A 27 17.01 10.27 -19.35
C ASP A 27 18.34 10.00 -18.62
N ASP A 28 19.03 11.09 -18.24
CA ASP A 28 20.30 11.05 -17.52
C ASP A 28 20.28 9.97 -16.44
N GLU A 29 21.36 9.18 -16.39
CA GLU A 29 21.55 8.04 -15.50
C GLU A 29 21.15 8.39 -14.06
N VAL A 30 19.94 7.98 -13.65
CA VAL A 30 19.52 8.04 -12.25
C VAL A 30 20.39 7.03 -11.51
N GLU A 31 21.46 7.51 -10.88
CA GLU A 31 22.37 6.71 -10.08
C GLU A 31 21.66 6.31 -8.78
N TYR A 32 21.19 5.06 -8.71
CA TYR A 32 20.52 4.53 -7.52
C TYR A 32 21.56 4.01 -6.52
N GLU A 33 21.71 4.68 -5.38
CA GLU A 33 22.51 4.17 -4.26
C GLU A 33 21.74 3.09 -3.48
N PRO A 34 22.27 1.87 -3.32
CA PRO A 34 21.55 0.79 -2.65
C PRO A 34 21.48 1.00 -1.13
N VAL A 35 20.26 0.97 -0.57
CA VAL A 35 20.05 0.98 0.89
C VAL A 35 20.30 -0.42 1.46
N ARG A 36 21.27 -0.55 2.37
CA ARG A 36 21.55 -1.80 3.09
C ARG A 36 20.82 -1.81 4.43
N LEU A 37 19.94 -2.79 4.62
CA LEU A 37 19.16 -2.99 5.84
C LEU A 37 19.66 -4.26 6.55
N THR A 38 19.67 -4.25 7.89
CA THR A 38 19.92 -5.43 8.72
C THR A 38 18.69 -5.73 9.56
N SER A 39 18.33 -7.01 9.66
CA SER A 39 17.29 -7.45 10.59
C SER A 39 17.78 -7.30 12.02
N LYS A 40 17.00 -6.63 12.86
CA LYS A 40 17.22 -6.62 14.31
C LYS A 40 16.44 -7.78 14.93
N PRO A 41 16.97 -8.41 15.99
CA PRO A 41 16.20 -9.38 16.76
C PRO A 41 14.95 -8.70 17.34
N GLU A 42 13.91 -9.48 17.52
CA GLU A 42 12.68 -9.07 18.19
C GLU A 42 13.05 -8.61 19.62
N VAL A 43 12.85 -7.32 19.89
CA VAL A 43 13.09 -6.72 21.21
C VAL A 43 11.75 -6.65 21.92
N GLU A 44 11.70 -6.74 23.25
CA GLU A 44 10.49 -6.44 24.01
C GLU A 44 9.96 -5.06 23.61
N GLU A 45 8.85 -5.05 22.88
CA GLU A 45 8.22 -3.83 22.38
C GLU A 45 7.31 -3.26 23.47
N GLU A 46 7.32 -1.94 23.65
CA GLU A 46 6.35 -1.26 24.50
C GLU A 46 4.95 -1.52 23.91
N ARG A 47 4.08 -2.20 24.64
CA ARG A 47 2.71 -2.51 24.19
C ARG A 47 1.71 -1.56 24.83
N VAL A 48 0.65 -1.24 24.09
CA VAL A 48 -0.47 -0.40 24.55
C VAL A 48 -1.74 -1.23 24.46
N VAL A 49 -2.58 -1.14 25.48
CA VAL A 49 -3.88 -1.83 25.51
C VAL A 49 -4.77 -1.27 24.41
N LEU A 50 -5.32 -2.17 23.59
CA LEU A 50 -6.21 -1.85 22.49
C LEU A 50 -7.67 -1.98 22.93
N PHE A 51 -8.02 -3.07 23.60
CA PHE A 51 -9.36 -3.35 24.10
C PHE A 51 -9.31 -4.29 25.30
N TYR A 52 -10.47 -4.44 25.95
CA TYR A 52 -10.69 -5.39 27.04
C TYR A 52 -11.84 -6.32 26.67
N VAL A 53 -11.72 -7.60 27.01
CA VAL A 53 -12.83 -8.57 26.99
C VAL A 53 -12.88 -9.21 28.36
N ASP A 54 -14.00 -9.11 29.08
CA ASP A 54 -14.19 -9.66 30.43
C ASP A 54 -13.05 -9.34 31.41
N ASP A 55 -12.66 -8.06 31.48
CA ASP A 55 -11.53 -7.54 32.28
C ASP A 55 -10.14 -8.07 31.87
N VAL A 56 -10.02 -8.83 30.79
CA VAL A 56 -8.75 -9.25 30.20
C VAL A 56 -8.27 -8.21 29.19
N GLU A 57 -7.06 -7.71 29.40
CA GLU A 57 -6.44 -6.70 28.53
C GLU A 57 -5.76 -7.34 27.32
N TYR A 58 -6.12 -6.84 26.13
CA TYR A 58 -5.47 -7.19 24.87
C TYR A 58 -4.74 -5.98 24.32
N SER A 59 -3.47 -6.15 23.98
CA SER A 59 -2.57 -5.06 23.64
C SER A 59 -1.89 -5.26 22.30
N ILE A 60 -1.42 -4.17 21.71
CA ILE A 60 -0.62 -4.15 20.48
C ILE A 60 0.70 -3.42 20.70
N PRO A 61 1.71 -3.66 19.84
CA PRO A 61 2.91 -2.84 19.84
C PRO A 61 2.58 -1.36 19.66
N LYS A 62 3.14 -0.50 20.51
CA LYS A 62 3.02 0.96 20.41
C LYS A 62 3.55 1.51 19.09
N LYS A 63 4.56 0.84 18.53
CA LYS A 63 5.16 1.19 17.24
C LYS A 63 5.08 -0.01 16.33
N ILE A 64 4.14 0.02 15.39
CA ILE A 64 4.03 -1.00 14.36
C ILE A 64 5.16 -0.79 13.34
N GLY A 65 5.99 -1.82 13.16
CA GLY A 65 7.08 -1.77 12.19
C GLY A 65 6.56 -1.62 10.75
N ARG A 66 7.28 -0.84 9.93
CA ARG A 66 6.97 -0.61 8.50
C ARG A 66 6.89 -1.90 7.67
N ASN A 67 7.55 -2.97 8.13
CA ASN A 67 7.43 -4.30 7.55
C ASN A 67 5.98 -4.83 7.59
N TYR A 68 5.20 -4.53 8.63
CA TYR A 68 3.80 -4.94 8.73
C TYR A 68 2.93 -4.18 7.74
N GLY A 69 3.11 -2.86 7.59
CA GLY A 69 2.42 -2.07 6.57
C GLY A 69 2.72 -2.58 5.14
N LEU A 70 3.97 -2.96 4.85
CA LEU A 70 4.32 -3.57 3.56
C LEU A 70 3.67 -4.94 3.34
N ARG A 71 3.53 -5.76 4.39
CA ARG A 71 2.79 -7.03 4.33
C ARG A 71 1.31 -6.79 4.05
N TYR A 72 0.70 -5.83 4.77
CA TYR A 72 -0.68 -5.39 4.52
C TYR A 72 -0.88 -4.99 3.06
N LEU A 73 -0.05 -4.10 2.51
CA LEU A 73 -0.16 -3.67 1.10
C LEU A 73 -0.01 -4.84 0.11
N ARG A 74 0.87 -5.80 0.42
CA ARG A 74 1.05 -7.01 -0.40
C ARG A 74 -0.21 -7.88 -0.38
N THR A 75 -0.81 -8.13 0.78
CA THR A 75 -2.03 -8.93 0.90
C THR A 75 -3.21 -8.19 0.27
N ALA A 76 -3.34 -6.89 0.53
CA ALA A 76 -4.41 -6.05 -0.01
C ALA A 76 -4.42 -6.09 -1.54
N ARG A 77 -3.24 -6.01 -2.16
CA ARG A 77 -3.10 -6.11 -3.62
C ARG A 77 -3.51 -7.48 -4.19
N ARG A 78 -3.36 -8.56 -3.43
CA ARG A 78 -3.59 -9.94 -3.91
C ARG A 78 -5.00 -10.44 -3.63
N GLN A 79 -5.54 -10.06 -2.48
CA GLN A 79 -6.73 -10.68 -1.89
C GLN A 79 -7.82 -9.64 -1.54
N GLY A 80 -7.51 -8.35 -1.67
CA GLY A 80 -8.40 -7.27 -1.27
C GLY A 80 -8.10 -6.76 0.15
N GLU A 81 -8.61 -5.57 0.43
CA GLU A 81 -8.33 -4.84 1.68
C GLU A 81 -8.87 -5.59 2.91
N ALA A 82 -10.08 -6.15 2.83
CA ALA A 82 -10.71 -6.85 3.95
C ALA A 82 -9.84 -7.99 4.52
N LEU A 83 -9.31 -8.86 3.65
CA LEU A 83 -8.44 -9.98 4.09
C LEU A 83 -7.09 -9.48 4.63
N ALA A 84 -6.56 -8.38 4.08
CA ALA A 84 -5.32 -7.78 4.58
C ALA A 84 -5.49 -7.17 5.96
N SER A 85 -6.62 -6.53 6.20
CA SER A 85 -6.97 -5.96 7.51
C SER A 85 -7.12 -7.08 8.55
N GLN A 86 -7.79 -8.18 8.20
CA GLN A 86 -7.91 -9.35 9.09
C GLN A 86 -6.56 -9.97 9.44
N GLU A 87 -5.68 -10.19 8.45
CA GLU A 87 -4.33 -10.72 8.69
C GLU A 87 -3.51 -9.77 9.58
N LEU A 88 -3.65 -8.45 9.39
CA LEU A 88 -2.96 -7.46 10.20
C LEU A 88 -3.45 -7.47 11.66
N LEU A 89 -4.76 -7.60 11.88
CA LEU A 89 -5.37 -7.70 13.21
C LEU A 89 -4.78 -8.89 13.97
N GLU A 90 -4.87 -10.09 13.39
CA GLU A 90 -4.40 -11.35 14.00
C GLU A 90 -2.91 -11.27 14.37
N VAL A 91 -2.08 -10.73 13.48
CA VAL A 91 -0.63 -10.63 13.70
C VAL A 91 -0.27 -9.64 14.81
N LEU A 92 -1.01 -8.54 14.96
CA LEU A 92 -0.66 -7.48 15.91
C LEU A 92 -1.18 -7.76 17.33
N ILE A 93 -2.42 -8.23 17.45
CA ILE A 93 -3.02 -8.54 18.76
C ILE A 93 -2.59 -9.94 19.25
N GLY A 94 -2.15 -10.80 18.34
CA GLY A 94 -1.81 -12.19 18.60
C GLY A 94 -3.02 -13.12 18.53
N GLU A 95 -2.74 -14.43 18.50
CA GLU A 95 -3.77 -15.47 18.39
C GLU A 95 -4.79 -15.40 19.54
N ASP A 96 -4.31 -15.20 20.78
CA ASP A 96 -5.18 -15.12 21.96
C ASP A 96 -6.16 -13.93 21.90
N GLY A 97 -5.69 -12.77 21.43
CA GLY A 97 -6.56 -11.58 21.28
C GLY A 97 -7.55 -11.72 20.14
N TYR A 98 -7.14 -12.39 19.07
CA TYR A 98 -8.02 -12.66 17.94
C TYR A 98 -9.12 -13.66 18.33
N GLN A 99 -8.75 -14.71 19.04
CA GLN A 99 -9.70 -15.69 19.57
C GLN A 99 -10.67 -15.03 20.56
N ALA A 100 -10.19 -14.14 21.44
CA ALA A 100 -11.06 -13.42 22.37
C ALA A 100 -12.10 -12.53 21.67
N LEU A 101 -11.73 -11.90 20.54
CA LEU A 101 -12.70 -11.16 19.72
C LEU A 101 -13.71 -12.09 19.06
N MET A 102 -13.28 -13.25 18.55
CA MET A 102 -14.18 -14.23 17.92
C MET A 102 -15.16 -14.86 18.91
N ASP A 103 -14.73 -15.06 20.16
CA ASP A 103 -15.55 -15.67 21.21
C ASP A 103 -16.39 -14.63 21.99
N CYS A 104 -16.22 -13.33 21.71
CA CYS A 104 -16.99 -12.27 22.33
C CYS A 104 -18.35 -12.10 21.64
N ASP A 105 -19.39 -12.71 22.19
CA ASP A 105 -20.79 -12.60 21.70
C ASP A 105 -21.32 -11.15 21.72
N GLY A 106 -20.71 -10.27 22.53
CA GLY A 106 -21.08 -8.87 22.66
C GLY A 106 -20.38 -7.91 21.69
N LEU A 107 -19.53 -8.42 20.78
CA LEU A 107 -18.80 -7.60 19.83
C LEU A 107 -19.76 -6.98 18.79
N GLU A 108 -19.93 -5.66 18.82
CA GLU A 108 -20.71 -4.93 17.83
C GLU A 108 -19.84 -4.50 16.63
N ASP A 109 -20.49 -4.27 15.49
CA ASP A 109 -19.81 -3.82 14.25
C ASP A 109 -19.00 -2.53 14.49
N GLU A 110 -19.55 -1.60 15.28
CA GLU A 110 -18.90 -0.32 15.60
C GLU A 110 -17.60 -0.48 16.40
N ASP A 111 -17.56 -1.46 17.31
CA ASP A 111 -16.38 -1.77 18.12
C ASP A 111 -15.28 -2.37 17.24
N LEU A 112 -15.66 -3.33 16.37
CA LEU A 112 -14.74 -3.93 15.44
C LEU A 112 -14.18 -2.89 14.48
N ASP A 113 -15.02 -2.04 13.88
CA ASP A 113 -14.59 -0.96 12.99
C ASP A 113 -13.57 -0.03 13.66
N ARG A 114 -13.82 0.34 14.92
CA ARG A 114 -12.91 1.19 15.71
C ARG A 114 -11.55 0.52 15.98
N ILE A 115 -11.55 -0.77 16.27
CA ILE A 115 -10.33 -1.57 16.45
C ILE A 115 -9.53 -1.60 15.13
N MET A 116 -10.22 -1.88 14.02
CA MET A 116 -9.60 -1.97 12.70
C MET A 116 -9.02 -0.64 12.23
N GLU A 117 -9.70 0.48 12.50
CA GLU A 117 -9.23 1.82 12.17
C GLU A 117 -7.92 2.15 12.91
N GLN A 118 -7.86 1.90 14.23
CA GLN A 118 -6.64 2.14 15.02
C GLN A 118 -5.43 1.34 14.52
N LEU A 119 -5.65 0.10 14.09
CA LEU A 119 -4.59 -0.75 13.56
C LEU A 119 -4.10 -0.28 12.21
N ARG A 120 -5.04 0.10 11.33
CA ARG A 120 -4.71 0.64 10.00
C ARG A 120 -3.93 1.94 10.12
N ASP A 121 -4.34 2.83 11.00
CA ASP A 121 -3.64 4.09 11.28
C ASP A 121 -2.27 3.86 11.89
N GLY A 122 -2.11 2.91 12.80
CA GLY A 122 -0.80 2.56 13.34
C GLY A 122 0.14 1.94 12.29
N ALA A 123 -0.39 1.07 11.42
CA ALA A 123 0.39 0.36 10.41
C ALA A 123 0.74 1.23 9.18
N LEU A 124 -0.16 2.13 8.78
CA LEU A 124 -0.01 3.02 7.62
C LEU A 124 0.46 4.43 8.02
N GLY A 125 0.06 4.96 9.18
CA GLY A 125 0.53 6.25 9.69
C GLY A 125 2.03 6.27 10.00
N ALA A 126 2.62 5.12 10.32
CA ALA A 126 4.07 4.97 10.39
C ALA A 126 4.79 5.19 9.03
N VAL A 127 4.05 5.21 7.91
CA VAL A 127 4.54 5.55 6.56
C VAL A 127 4.57 7.07 6.35
N GLU A 128 3.68 7.83 7.01
CA GLU A 128 3.60 9.29 6.85
C GLU A 128 4.54 10.07 7.78
N GLU A 129 4.99 9.48 8.90
CA GLU A 129 6.05 10.05 9.74
C GLU A 129 7.45 9.80 9.13
N GLU A 130 7.80 10.54 8.09
CA GLU A 130 9.22 10.86 7.86
C GLU A 130 9.69 11.91 8.87
N PRO A 131 10.81 11.69 9.58
CA PRO A 131 11.42 12.68 10.45
C PRO A 131 12.13 13.76 9.60
N GLY A 132 11.34 14.71 9.10
CA GLY A 132 11.82 15.96 8.52
C GLY A 132 12.51 16.81 9.58
N LYS A 133 13.81 16.57 9.75
CA LYS A 133 14.82 17.44 10.37
C LYS A 133 14.44 18.94 10.36
N GLY A 134 13.89 19.42 11.48
CA GLY A 134 13.49 20.81 11.71
C GLY A 134 14.01 21.39 13.03
N ARG A 135 15.21 20.98 13.48
CA ARG A 135 15.95 21.72 14.53
C ARG A 135 16.47 23.01 13.89
N ARG A 136 15.79 24.15 14.08
CA ARG A 136 16.37 25.50 13.99
C ARG A 136 15.41 26.56 14.55
N GLY A 137 15.74 26.99 15.77
CA GLY A 137 15.61 28.33 16.36
C GLY A 137 14.36 29.17 16.11
N ARG A 138 13.68 29.53 17.19
CA ARG A 138 13.47 30.94 17.55
C ARG A 138 13.35 31.09 19.07
#